data_AF-A0A4Q5T3L8-F1
#
_entry.id   AF-A0A4Q5T3L8-F1
#
_cell.length_a   1.000
_cell.length_b   1.000
_cell.length_c   1.000
_cell.angle_alpha   90.00
_cell.angle_beta   90.00
_cell.angle_gamma   90.00
#
_symmetry.space_group_name_H-M   'P 1'
#
loop_
_entity.id
_entity.type
_entity.pdbx_description
1 polymer ?
#
loop_
_entity_poly.entity_id
_entity_poly.type
_entity_poly.pdbx_seq_one_letter_code
_entity_poly.pdbx_strand_id
1 'polypeptide(L)' 'MSFRSGFACFVGRPNAGKSTLTNALVGEKVAITSSKP' A
#
# COMPACT_ATOMS: atom_id res chain seq x y z
N MET A 1 -22.63 12.94 -9.97
CA MET A 1 -21.25 12.73 -9.46
C MET A 1 -20.60 11.70 -10.36
N SER A 2 -19.49 12.02 -11.03
CA SER A 2 -18.84 11.07 -11.95
C SER A 2 -17.96 10.11 -11.15
N PHE A 3 -18.17 8.80 -11.33
CA PHE A 3 -17.32 7.77 -10.73
C PHE A 3 -15.92 7.81 -11.36
N ARG A 4 -14.88 7.66 -10.54
CA ARG A 4 -13.49 7.54 -10.97
C ARG A 4 -12.97 6.17 -10.59
N SER A 5 -12.29 5.52 -11.52
CA SER A 5 -11.64 4.21 -11.33
C SER A 5 -10.29 4.18 -12.04
N GLY A 6 -9.38 3.34 -11.55
CA GLY A 6 -8.03 3.18 -12.08
C GLY A 6 -7.13 2.35 -11.16
N PHE A 7 -5.89 2.14 -11.57
CA PHE A 7 -4.85 1.46 -10.79
C PHE A 7 -3.86 2.46 -10.20
N ALA A 8 -3.29 2.13 -9.04
CA ALA A 8 -2.24 2.89 -8.41
C ALA A 8 -1.12 1.94 -7.94
N CYS A 9 0.13 2.40 -8.02
CA CYS A 9 1.31 1.65 -7.61
C CYS A 9 2.05 2.41 -6.51
N PHE A 10 2.41 1.71 -5.43
CA PHE A 10 3.32 2.24 -4.41
C PHE A 10 4.74 1.76 -4.68
N VAL A 11 5.65 2.68 -4.97
CA VAL A 11 7.07 2.40 -5.26
C VAL A 11 7.99 3.18 -4.32
N GLY A 12 9.20 2.66 -4.10
CA GLY A 12 10.18 3.27 -3.19
C GLY A 12 11.12 2.24 -2.58
N ARG A 13 12.17 2.73 -1.91
CA ARG A 13 13.22 1.90 -1.27
C ARG A 13 12.64 0.80 -0.37
N PRO A 14 13.36 -0.31 -0.14
CA PRO A 14 12.99 -1.31 0.88
C PRO A 14 12.63 -0.64 2.21
N ASN A 15 11.62 -1.16 2.90
CA ASN A 15 11.11 -0.64 4.18
C ASN A 15 10.58 0.81 4.20
N ALA A 16 10.34 1.44 3.05
CA ALA A 16 9.73 2.77 2.97
C ALA A 16 8.24 2.84 3.41
N GLY A 17 7.68 1.76 3.98
CA GLY A 17 6.31 1.75 4.51
C GLY A 17 5.19 1.50 3.46
N LYS A 18 5.53 1.07 2.24
CA LYS A 18 4.57 0.82 1.15
C LYS A 18 3.46 -0.18 1.55
N SER A 19 3.84 -1.32 2.12
CA SER A 19 2.89 -2.33 2.61
C SER A 19 2.08 -1.84 3.80
N THR A 20 2.68 -1.04 4.68
CA THR A 20 1.98 -0.41 5.82
C THR A 20 0.89 0.53 5.34
N LEU A 21 1.19 1.40 4.38
CA LEU A 21 0.22 2.31 3.78
C LEU A 21 -0.90 1.55 3.05
N THR A 22 -0.54 0.48 2.32
CA THR A 22 -1.53 -0.36 1.62
C THR A 22 -2.52 -0.97 2.60
N ASN A 23 -2.04 -1.57 3.70
CA ASN A 23 -2.91 -2.16 4.73
C ASN A 23 -3.82 -1.11 5.39
N ALA A 24 -3.32 0.10 5.63
CA ALA A 24 -4.10 1.18 6.21
C ALA A 24 -5.21 1.68 5.26
N LEU A 25 -4.93 1.75 3.95
CA LEU A 25 -5.92 2.18 2.95
C LEU A 25 -7.01 1.14 2.69
N VAL A 26 -6.67 -0.15 2.76
CA VAL A 26 -7.65 -1.23 2.59
C VAL A 26 -8.42 -1.49 3.89
N GLY A 27 -7.84 -1.20 5.06
CA GLY A 27 -8.44 -1.44 6.38
C GLY A 27 -8.22 -2.87 6.90
N GLU A 28 -7.42 -3.67 6.20
CA GLU A 28 -7.07 -5.04 6.57
C GLU A 28 -5.61 -5.35 6.19
N LYS A 29 -5.06 -6.42 6.78
CA LYS A 29 -3.67 -6.84 6.53
C LYS A 29 -3.53 -7.64 5.23
N VAL A 30 -3.63 -6.97 4.09
CA VAL A 30 -3.47 -7.57 2.74
C VAL A 30 -2.02 -7.76 2.30
N ALA A 31 -1.14 -6.86 2.73
CA ALA A 31 0.27 -6.83 2.36
C ALA A 31 1.16 -7.25 3.53
N ILE A 32 2.17 -8.06 3.24
CA ILE A 32 3.17 -8.46 4.22
C ILE A 32 4.04 -7.24 4.58
N THR A 33 4.22 -7.02 5.87
CA THR A 33 5.08 -5.99 6.44
C THR A 33 6.21 -6.65 7.21
N SER A 34 7.45 -6.22 6.98
CA SER A 34 8.63 -6.64 7.72
C SER A 34 9.53 -5.42 7.92
N SER A 35 10.30 -5.43 9.01
CA SER A 35 11.37 -4.45 9.24
C SER A 35 12.70 -4.86 8.62
N LYS A 36 12.81 -6.09 8.09
CA LYS A 36 13.99 -6.56 7.35
C LYS A 36 13.90 -6.08 5.89
N PRO A 37 14.99 -5.53 5.32
CA PRO A 37 15.02 -5.07 3.93
C PRO A 37 14.86 -6.21 2.93
#